data_AF-A0A0D2KZR3-F1
#
_entry.id   AF-A0A0D2KZR3-F1
#
_cell.length_a   1.000
_cell.length_b   1.000
_cell.length_c   1.000
_cell.angle_alpha   90.00
_cell.angle_beta   90.00
_cell.angle_gamma   90.00
#
_symmetry.space_group_name_H-M   'P 1'
#
loop_
_entity.id
_entity.type
_entity.pdbx_description
1 polymer ?
#
loop_
_entity_poly.entity_id
_entity_poly.type
_entity_poly.pdbx_seq_one_letter_code
_entity_poly.pdbx_strand_id
1 'polypeptide(L)'
;MAFESAKRFLRENHLAPLLTNDQPALQTLNKWTTVGTALQVLSSANVLSCPVLDEDGEYYGCLSVNDLLRSLNATLETKDPEWTEKLEQLTKEELVALGNDFCAQVRGRGYG
;
A
#
# COMPACT_ATOMS: atom_id res chain seq x y z
N MET A 1 34.08 -15.30 3.22
CA MET A 1 33.55 -16.18 4.29
C MET A 1 32.17 -15.73 4.80
N ALA A 2 31.95 -14.46 5.16
CA ALA A 2 30.64 -13.98 5.65
C ALA A 2 29.45 -14.16 4.67
N PHE A 3 29.69 -14.05 3.37
CA PHE A 3 28.65 -14.24 2.36
C PHE A 3 28.19 -15.70 2.23
N GLU A 4 29.10 -16.67 2.43
CA GLU A 4 28.77 -18.10 2.38
C GLU A 4 28.00 -18.56 3.62
N SER A 5 28.26 -17.97 4.79
CA SER A 5 27.41 -18.18 5.97
C SER A 5 26.00 -17.59 5.77
N ALA A 6 25.89 -16.41 5.15
CA ALA A 6 24.60 -15.80 4.87
C ALA A 6 23.76 -16.63 3.87
N LYS A 7 24.36 -17.10 2.77
CA LYS A 7 23.69 -17.99 1.81
C LYS A 7 23.16 -19.26 2.46
N ARG A 8 23.99 -19.89 3.30
CA ARG A 8 23.62 -21.10 4.02
C ARG A 8 22.44 -20.85 4.95
N PHE A 9 22.50 -19.77 5.72
CA PHE A 9 21.40 -19.34 6.59
C PHE A 9 20.10 -19.17 5.80
N LEU A 10 20.12 -18.44 4.68
CA LEU A 10 18.93 -18.21 3.85
C LEU A 10 18.35 -19.50 3.24
N ARG A 11 19.18 -20.51 2.99
CA ARG A 11 18.75 -21.78 2.37
C ARG A 11 18.19 -22.79 3.38
N GLU A 12 18.75 -22.81 4.58
CA GLU A 12 18.50 -23.89 5.55
C GLU A 12 17.47 -23.51 6.62
N ASN A 13 17.10 -22.23 6.75
CA ASN A 13 16.11 -21.78 7.72
C ASN A 13 14.75 -21.56 7.06
N HIS A 14 13.70 -22.07 7.71
CA HIS A 14 12.32 -21.77 7.36
C HIS A 14 11.88 -20.43 7.95
N LEU A 15 10.80 -19.84 7.41
CA LEU A 15 10.27 -18.57 7.92
C LEU A 15 9.56 -18.71 9.27
N ALA A 16 8.93 -19.86 9.55
CA ALA A 16 8.15 -20.05 10.77
C ALA A 16 8.95 -19.79 12.06
N PRO A 17 10.20 -20.25 12.21
CA PRO A 17 11.05 -19.89 13.35
C PRO A 17 11.45 -18.41 13.44
N LEU A 18 11.38 -17.66 12.33
CA LEU A 18 11.70 -16.23 12.30
C LEU A 18 10.50 -15.36 12.69
N LEU A 19 9.29 -15.88 12.52
CA LEU A 19 8.07 -15.24 12.99
C LEU A 19 7.89 -15.57 14.47
N THR A 20 7.81 -14.54 15.31
CA THR A 20 7.51 -14.72 16.73
C THR A 20 6.06 -15.16 16.91
N ASN A 21 5.78 -15.95 17.95
CA ASN A 21 4.39 -16.35 18.26
C ASN A 21 3.53 -15.20 18.80
N ASP A 22 4.16 -14.08 19.21
CA ASP A 22 3.48 -12.87 19.73
C ASP A 22 3.18 -11.84 18.63
N GLN A 23 2.90 -12.28 17.41
CA GLN A 23 2.53 -11.36 16.34
C GLN A 23 1.10 -10.85 16.59
N PRO A 24 0.83 -9.53 16.42
CA PRO A 24 -0.54 -9.04 16.39
C PRO A 24 -1.31 -9.76 15.26
N ALA A 25 -2.62 -9.87 15.43
CA ALA A 25 -3.49 -10.48 14.43
C ALA A 25 -3.21 -9.87 13.04
N LEU A 26 -3.10 -10.72 12.03
CA LEU A 26 -2.84 -10.29 10.66
C LEU A 26 -3.96 -9.34 10.23
N GLN A 27 -3.61 -8.07 10.04
CA GLN A 27 -4.53 -7.10 9.46
C GLN A 27 -4.70 -7.45 7.98
N THR A 28 -5.95 -7.51 7.54
CA THR A 28 -6.32 -7.68 6.12
C THR A 28 -7.31 -6.60 5.69
N LEU A 29 -7.45 -6.44 4.38
CA LEU A 29 -8.43 -5.57 3.74
C LEU A 29 -9.33 -6.40 2.82
N ASN A 30 -10.56 -5.95 2.59
CA ASN A 30 -11.40 -6.49 1.53
C ASN A 30 -11.10 -5.77 0.20
N LYS A 31 -11.19 -6.46 -0.96
CA LYS A 31 -10.88 -5.87 -2.28
C LYS A 31 -11.74 -4.66 -2.67
N TRP A 32 -12.91 -4.49 -2.08
CA TRP A 32 -13.78 -3.32 -2.27
C TRP A 32 -13.50 -2.18 -1.30
N THR A 33 -12.53 -2.34 -0.40
CA THR A 33 -12.14 -1.29 0.55
C THR A 33 -11.63 -0.07 -0.22
N THR A 34 -12.16 1.10 0.12
CA THR A 34 -11.70 2.35 -0.50
C THR A 34 -10.25 2.66 -0.11
N VAL A 35 -9.52 3.34 -1.01
CA VAL A 35 -8.13 3.76 -0.75
C VAL A 35 -7.98 4.54 0.56
N GLY A 36 -8.90 5.48 0.86
CA GLY A 36 -8.86 6.26 2.09
C GLY A 36 -9.00 5.41 3.36
N THR A 37 -9.92 4.44 3.34
CA THR A 37 -10.06 3.47 4.44
C THR A 37 -8.82 2.58 4.57
N ALA A 38 -8.26 2.13 3.45
CA ALA A 38 -7.05 1.32 3.45
C ALA A 38 -5.86 2.08 4.09
N LEU A 39 -5.68 3.37 3.76
CA LEU A 39 -4.67 4.23 4.37
C LEU A 39 -4.85 4.39 5.89
N GLN A 40 -6.09 4.54 6.35
CA GLN A 40 -6.40 4.59 7.78
C GLN A 40 -6.05 3.28 8.49
N VAL A 41 -6.33 2.14 7.87
CA VAL A 41 -5.97 0.81 8.40
C VAL A 41 -4.46 0.65 8.49
N LEU A 42 -3.72 0.97 7.42
CA LEU A 42 -2.25 0.92 7.41
C LEU A 42 -1.65 1.80 8.52
N SER A 43 -2.15 3.03 8.65
CA SER A 43 -1.71 3.97 9.68
C SER A 43 -2.03 3.50 11.10
N SER A 44 -3.23 2.96 11.33
CA SER A 44 -3.68 2.55 12.67
C SER A 44 -2.98 1.27 13.12
N ALA A 45 -2.73 0.34 12.21
CA ALA A 45 -1.99 -0.89 12.47
C ALA A 45 -0.47 -0.68 12.47
N ASN A 46 0.02 0.51 12.12
CA ASN A 46 1.44 0.85 11.98
C ASN A 46 2.18 -0.12 11.04
N VAL A 47 1.57 -0.42 9.88
CA VAL A 47 2.13 -1.30 8.84
C VAL A 47 2.16 -0.58 7.49
N LEU A 48 3.11 -0.98 6.63
CA LEU A 48 3.31 -0.37 5.32
C LEU A 48 2.66 -1.17 4.17
N SER A 49 2.16 -2.36 4.47
CA SER A 49 1.47 -3.22 3.53
C SER A 49 0.44 -4.07 4.24
N CYS A 50 -0.59 -4.47 3.50
CA CYS A 50 -1.68 -5.27 4.02
C CYS A 50 -2.21 -6.21 2.92
N PRO A 51 -2.37 -7.51 3.20
CA PRO A 51 -3.05 -8.42 2.31
C PRO A 51 -4.49 -7.98 2.03
N VAL A 52 -4.91 -8.15 0.78
CA VAL A 52 -6.26 -7.90 0.29
C VAL A 52 -6.89 -9.25 0.02
N LEU A 53 -8.03 -9.49 0.64
CA LEU A 53 -8.85 -10.68 0.46
C LEU A 53 -10.08 -10.35 -0.39
N ASP A 54 -10.60 -11.35 -1.10
CA ASP A 54 -11.90 -11.26 -1.77
C ASP A 54 -13.07 -11.56 -0.81
N GLU A 55 -14.26 -11.74 -1.35
CA GLU A 55 -15.49 -11.99 -0.60
C GLU A 55 -15.54 -13.37 0.04
N ASP A 56 -14.82 -14.35 -0.53
CA ASP A 56 -14.73 -15.71 -0.01
C ASP A 56 -13.60 -15.84 1.04
N GLY A 57 -12.85 -14.76 1.27
CA GLY A 57 -11.70 -14.72 2.18
C GLY A 57 -10.41 -15.24 1.54
N GLU A 58 -10.41 -15.47 0.23
CA GLU A 58 -9.25 -15.92 -0.52
C GLU A 58 -8.32 -14.73 -0.83
N TYR A 59 -7.03 -15.03 -0.99
CA TYR A 59 -6.02 -14.00 -1.27
C TYR A 59 -6.23 -13.39 -2.66
N TYR A 60 -6.55 -12.10 -2.70
CA TYR A 60 -6.72 -11.33 -3.93
C TYR A 60 -5.44 -10.58 -4.33
N GLY A 61 -4.66 -10.09 -3.35
CA GLY A 61 -3.44 -9.34 -3.61
C GLY A 61 -2.86 -8.71 -2.34
N CYS A 62 -1.94 -7.77 -2.51
CA CYS A 62 -1.35 -7.01 -1.41
C CYS A 62 -1.32 -5.53 -1.79
N LEU A 63 -1.80 -4.68 -0.89
CA LEU A 63 -1.70 -3.23 -1.03
C LEU A 63 -0.55 -2.74 -0.17
N SER A 64 0.38 -1.99 -0.75
CA SER A 64 1.42 -1.26 -0.02
C SER A 64 1.28 0.26 -0.21
N VAL A 65 1.91 1.01 0.70
CA VAL A 65 2.05 2.46 0.54
C VAL A 65 2.73 2.82 -0.80
N ASN A 66 3.68 2.00 -1.27
CA ASN A 66 4.35 2.22 -2.55
C ASN A 66 3.39 2.09 -3.75
N ASP A 67 2.41 1.19 -3.69
CA ASP A 67 1.41 1.05 -4.75
C ASP A 67 0.53 2.31 -4.84
N LEU A 68 0.16 2.86 -3.69
CA LEU A 68 -0.60 4.10 -3.59
C LEU A 68 0.18 5.31 -4.10
N LEU A 69 1.44 5.46 -3.67
CA LEU A 69 2.31 6.55 -4.13
C LEU A 69 2.56 6.46 -5.63
N ARG A 70 2.82 5.27 -6.17
CA ARG A 70 2.99 5.04 -7.61
C ARG A 70 1.74 5.42 -8.39
N SER A 71 0.56 5.00 -7.92
CA SER A 71 -0.70 5.32 -8.58
C SER A 71 -1.03 6.82 -8.54
N LEU A 72 -0.76 7.48 -7.40
CA LEU A 72 -0.95 8.91 -7.25
C LEU A 72 -0.01 9.68 -8.19
N ASN A 73 1.28 9.31 -8.21
CA ASN A 73 2.28 9.89 -9.09
C ASN A 73 1.87 9.79 -10.56
N ALA A 74 1.48 8.59 -11.02
CA ALA A 74 1.07 8.38 -12.41
C ALA A 74 -0.17 9.22 -12.78
N THR A 75 -1.11 9.36 -11.84
CA THR A 75 -2.32 10.16 -12.08
C THR A 75 -2.02 11.66 -12.14
N LEU A 76 -1.13 12.12 -11.28
CA LEU A 76 -0.67 13.50 -11.24
C LEU A 76 0.11 13.87 -12.50
N GLU A 77 1.07 13.05 -12.88
CA GLU A 77 1.88 13.24 -14.10
C GLU A 77 1.02 13.32 -15.36
N THR A 78 -0.10 12.56 -15.40
CA THR A 78 -1.06 12.64 -16.52
C THR A 78 -1.80 13.98 -16.57
N LYS A 79 -2.06 14.61 -15.41
CA LYS A 79 -2.79 15.88 -15.33
C LYS A 79 -1.87 17.09 -15.46
N ASP A 80 -0.66 16.99 -14.94
CA ASP A 80 0.34 18.04 -14.89
C ASP A 80 1.73 17.39 -14.92
N PRO A 81 2.40 17.33 -16.10
CA PRO A 81 3.71 16.70 -16.23
C PRO A 81 4.82 17.31 -15.35
N GLU A 82 4.64 18.56 -14.92
CA GLU A 82 5.60 19.30 -14.07
C GLU A 82 5.20 19.29 -12.58
N TRP A 83 4.21 18.46 -12.19
CA TRP A 83 3.68 18.47 -10.83
C TRP A 83 4.73 18.21 -9.75
N THR A 84 5.78 17.43 -10.06
CA THR A 84 6.87 17.14 -9.13
C THR A 84 7.73 18.36 -8.82
N GLU A 85 7.83 19.32 -9.73
CA GLU A 85 8.55 20.59 -9.50
C GLU A 85 7.76 21.52 -8.57
N LYS A 86 6.44 21.28 -8.50
CA LYS A 86 5.49 22.02 -7.66
C LYS A 86 5.30 21.38 -6.29
N LEU A 87 5.91 20.22 -6.02
CA LEU A 87 5.82 19.49 -4.74
C LEU A 87 6.22 20.35 -3.54
N GLU A 88 7.26 21.17 -3.67
CA GLU A 88 7.73 22.06 -2.59
C GLU A 88 6.75 23.20 -2.29
N GLN A 89 5.87 23.51 -3.24
CA GLN A 89 4.86 24.57 -3.14
C GLN A 89 3.49 24.01 -2.74
N LEU A 90 3.36 22.67 -2.73
CA LEU A 90 2.10 21.98 -2.53
C LEU A 90 1.77 21.95 -1.05
N THR A 91 0.71 22.66 -0.69
CA THR A 91 0.21 22.70 0.68
C THR A 91 -0.46 21.38 1.06
N LYS A 92 -0.58 21.12 2.36
CA LYS A 92 -1.30 19.95 2.86
C LYS A 92 -2.75 19.95 2.35
N GLU A 93 -3.36 21.13 2.29
CA GLU A 93 -4.74 21.34 1.86
C GLU A 93 -4.94 20.98 0.38
N GLU A 94 -4.00 21.38 -0.48
CA GLU A 94 -4.01 21.02 -1.91
C GLU A 94 -3.78 19.52 -2.13
N LEU A 95 -2.89 18.91 -1.34
CA LEU A 95 -2.65 17.46 -1.40
C LEU A 95 -3.91 16.67 -1.00
N VAL A 96 -4.63 17.14 0.02
CA VAL A 96 -5.91 16.55 0.46
C VAL A 96 -6.99 16.73 -0.59
N ALA A 97 -7.12 17.93 -1.18
CA ALA A 97 -8.09 18.20 -2.24
C ALA A 97 -7.87 17.29 -3.46
N LEU A 98 -6.62 17.17 -3.90
CA LEU A 98 -6.23 16.27 -4.97
C LEU A 98 -6.54 14.80 -4.66
N GLY A 99 -6.25 14.35 -3.43
CA GLY A 99 -6.57 12.99 -2.98
C GLY A 99 -8.08 12.71 -3.04
N ASN A 100 -8.91 13.68 -2.67
CA ASN A 100 -10.36 13.58 -2.76
C ASN A 100 -10.84 13.47 -4.22
N ASP A 101 -10.30 14.30 -5.11
CA ASP A 101 -10.64 14.28 -6.54
C ASP A 101 -10.27 12.94 -7.18
N PHE A 102 -9.09 12.41 -6.86
CA PHE A 102 -8.67 11.08 -7.32
C PHE A 102 -9.66 10.00 -6.86
N CYS A 103 -10.01 9.99 -5.57
CA CYS A 103 -10.97 9.03 -5.02
C CYS A 103 -12.36 9.14 -5.68
N ALA A 104 -12.81 10.35 -6.02
CA ALA A 104 -14.07 10.57 -6.73
C ALA A 104 -14.02 10.03 -8.17
N GLN A 105 -12.90 10.23 -8.88
CA GLN A 105 -12.71 9.74 -10.25
C GLN A 105 -12.65 8.21 -10.33
N VAL A 106 -11.99 7.56 -9.36
CA VAL A 106 -11.93 6.09 -9.29
C VAL A 106 -13.32 5.49 -9.04
N ARG A 107 -14.18 6.14 -8.23
CA ARG A 107 -15.57 5.71 -8.00
C ARG A 107 -16.46 5.84 -9.24
N GLY A 108 -16.19 6.79 -10.14
CA GLY A 108 -16.95 7.01 -11.37
C GLY A 108 -16.61 6.03 -12.50
N ARG A 109 -15.44 5.39 -12.45
CA ARG A 109 -15.09 4.26 -13.32
C ARG A 109 -15.61 2.99 -12.67
N GLY A 110 -16.92 2.74 -12.83
CA GLY A 110 -17.57 1.57 -12.25
C GLY A 110 -16.80 0.28 -12.55
N TYR A 111 -16.23 -0.32 -11.51
CA TYR A 111 -15.96 -1.74 -11.49
C TYR A 111 -17.25 -2.39 -11.02
N GLY A 112 -18.02 -2.89 -12.00
CA GLY A 112 -19.09 -3.85 -11.78
C GLY A 112 -18.54 -5.26 -11.67
#